data_AF-A0A9W6WMA9-F1
#
_entry.id   AF-A0A9W6WMA9-F1
#
_cell.length_a   1.000
_cell.length_b   1.000
_cell.length_c   1.000
_cell.angle_alpha   90.00
_cell.angle_beta   90.00
_cell.angle_gamma   90.00
#
_symmetry.space_group_name_H-M   'P 1'
#
loop_
_entity.id
_entity.type
_entity.pdbx_description
1 polymer ?
#
loop_
_entity_poly.entity_id
_entity_poly.type
_entity_poly.pdbx_seq_one_letter_code
_entity_poly.pdbx_strand_id
1 'polypeptide(L)' 'MVLGKFIRHYLDREPMVVMSCAIGAVAVSLPLVVVPIRRSMGLPTDQYDGPIIPDSIKKSRGYLAIPEQ' A
#
# COMPACT_ATOMS: atom_id res chain seq x y z
N MET A 1 -29.06 -4.00 9.99
CA MET A 1 -29.99 -2.95 9.49
C MET A 1 -29.69 -1.56 10.06
N VAL A 2 -29.18 -1.43 11.29
CA VAL A 2 -28.79 -0.14 11.91
C VAL A 2 -27.60 0.52 11.21
N LEU A 3 -26.55 -0.26 10.91
CA LEU A 3 -25.33 0.26 10.27
C LEU A 3 -25.58 0.85 8.87
N GLY A 4 -26.41 0.21 8.05
CA GLY A 4 -26.74 0.72 6.72
C GLY A 4 -27.52 2.04 6.77
N LYS A 5 -28.41 2.22 7.76
CA LYS A 5 -29.11 3.48 7.99
C LYS A 5 -28.15 4.58 8.47
N PHE A 6 -27.18 4.24 9.31
CA PHE A 6 -26.13 5.15 9.78
C PHE A 6 -25.23 5.61 8.64
N ILE A 7 -24.72 4.68 7.82
CA ILE A 7 -23.87 5.00 6.67
C ILE A 7 -24.62 5.88 5.67
N ARG A 8 -25.87 5.53 5.34
CA ARG A 8 -26.70 6.34 4.45
C ARG A 8 -26.92 7.76 4.98
N HIS A 9 -27.21 7.90 6.27
CA HIS A 9 -27.39 9.21 6.91
C HIS A 9 -26.16 10.11 6.79
N TYR A 10 -24.96 9.57 7.03
CA TYR A 10 -23.71 10.33 6.92
C TYR A 10 -23.29 10.60 5.47
N LEU A 11 -23.55 9.68 4.55
CA LEU A 11 -23.34 9.91 3.12
C LEU A 11 -24.19 11.06 2.58
N ASP A 12 -25.44 11.18 3.04
CA ASP A 12 -26.35 12.25 2.61
C ASP A 12 -25.99 13.62 3.22
N ARG A 13 -25.43 13.64 4.45
CA ARG A 13 -25.11 14.86 5.20
C ARG A 13 -23.71 15.40 4.91
N GLU A 14 -22.70 14.53 4.89
CA GLU A 14 -21.29 14.89 4.80
C GLU A 14 -20.55 13.97 3.81
N PRO A 15 -20.95 13.97 2.51
CA PRO A 15 -20.43 13.03 1.53
C PRO A 15 -18.91 13.13 1.37
N MET A 16 -18.36 14.35 1.42
CA MET A 16 -16.92 14.57 1.25
C MET A 16 -16.10 13.93 2.37
N VAL A 17 -16.57 13.97 3.62
CA VAL A 17 -15.87 13.39 4.77
C VAL A 17 -15.87 11.87 4.63
N VAL A 18 -17.04 11.27 4.39
CA VAL A 18 -17.18 9.82 4.26
C VAL A 18 -16.33 9.29 3.11
N MET A 19 -16.37 9.93 1.95
CA MET A 19 -15.56 9.52 0.80
C MET A 19 -14.06 9.69 1.04
N SER A 20 -13.64 10.77 1.71
CA SER A 20 -12.22 10.98 2.04
C SER A 20 -11.72 9.90 2.99
N CYS A 21 -12.48 9.55 4.02
CA CYS A 21 -12.15 8.45 4.92
C CYS A 21 -12.14 7.09 4.20
N ALA A 22 -13.10 6.85 3.30
CA ALA A 22 -13.14 5.62 2.52
C ALA A 22 -11.93 5.49 1.59
N ILE A 23 -11.57 6.55 0.87
CA ILE A 23 -10.39 6.58 0.00
C ILE A 23 -9.11 6.37 0.82
N GLY A 24 -8.99 7.06 1.96
CA GLY A 24 -7.87 6.88 2.89
C GLY A 24 -7.75 5.44 3.38
N ALA A 25 -8.85 4.84 3.83
CA ALA A 25 -8.89 3.46 4.31
C ALA A 25 -8.50 2.45 3.20
N VAL A 26 -8.97 2.66 1.97
CA VAL A 26 -8.57 1.85 0.81
C VAL A 26 -7.07 2.03 0.54
N ALA A 27 -6.59 3.27 0.47
CA ALA A 27 -5.18 3.56 0.17
C ALA A 27 -4.21 2.89 1.15
N VAL A 28 -4.50 2.95 2.46
CA VAL A 28 -3.62 2.34 3.48
C VAL A 28 -3.73 0.81 3.52
N SER A 29 -4.86 0.23 3.11
CA SER A 29 -5.05 -1.23 3.08
C SER A 29 -4.53 -1.88 1.80
N LEU A 30 -4.41 -1.13 0.69
CA LEU A 30 -3.92 -1.64 -0.59
C LEU A 30 -2.57 -2.36 -0.48
N PRO A 31 -1.51 -1.81 0.17
CA PRO A 31 -0.23 -2.51 0.28
C PRO A 31 -0.32 -3.86 1.01
N LEU A 32 -1.22 -3.98 1.99
CA LEU A 32 -1.39 -5.20 2.78
C LEU A 32 -2.05 -6.34 1.97
N VAL A 33 -2.89 -6.01 0.99
CA VAL A 33 -3.66 -7.00 0.23
C VAL A 33 -3.10 -7.17 -1.19
N VAL A 34 -2.83 -6.08 -1.89
CA VAL A 34 -2.44 -6.12 -3.31
C VAL A 34 -1.01 -6.63 -3.49
N VAL A 35 -0.07 -6.24 -2.63
CA VAL A 35 1.32 -6.70 -2.74
C VAL A 35 1.44 -8.22 -2.64
N PRO A 36 0.90 -8.92 -1.63
CA PRO A 36 1.01 -10.38 -1.57
C PRO A 36 0.30 -11.08 -2.74
N ILE A 37 -0.83 -10.55 -3.23
CA ILE A 37 -1.50 -11.08 -4.43
C ILE A 37 -0.61 -10.92 -5.66
N ARG A 38 0.01 -9.74 -5.85
CA ARG A 38 0.92 -9.52 -6.99
C ARG A 38 2.14 -10.42 -6.92
N ARG A 39 2.70 -10.65 -5.72
CA ARG A 39 3.80 -11.61 -5.52
C ARG A 39 3.39 -13.05 -5.86
N SER A 40 2.18 -13.49 -5.47
CA SER A 40 1.72 -14.85 -5.81
C SER A 40 1.50 -15.07 -7.30
N MET A 41 1.28 -13.99 -8.06
CA MET A 41 1.20 -14.00 -9.53
C MET A 41 2.57 -13.84 -10.22
N GLY A 42 3.66 -13.67 -9.47
CA GLY A 42 4.99 -13.40 -10.03
C GLY A 42 5.14 -12.01 -10.65
N LEU A 43 4.27 -11.05 -10.29
CA LEU A 43 4.34 -9.67 -10.77
C LEU A 43 5.32 -8.84 -9.93
N PRO A 44 6.02 -7.86 -10.54
CA PRO A 44 7.06 -7.08 -9.85
C PRO A 44 6.48 -6.16 -8.77
N THR A 45 7.02 -6.21 -7.55
CA THR A 45 6.58 -5.42 -6.38
C THR A 45 7.69 -4.54 -5.80
N ASP A 46 8.68 -4.20 -6.61
CA ASP A 46 9.92 -3.46 -6.24
C ASP A 46 9.67 -2.10 -5.56
N GLN A 47 8.51 -1.50 -5.77
CA GLN A 47 8.09 -0.27 -5.09
C GLN A 47 7.92 -0.45 -3.57
N TYR A 48 7.65 -1.68 -3.14
CA TYR A 48 7.46 -2.06 -1.73
C TYR A 48 8.61 -2.92 -1.22
N ASP A 49 9.23 -3.73 -2.09
CA ASP A 49 10.34 -4.64 -1.74
C ASP A 49 11.73 -3.99 -1.85
N GLY A 50 11.80 -2.77 -2.40
CA GLY A 50 13.05 -2.11 -2.75
C GLY A 50 13.58 -2.57 -4.11
N PRO A 51 14.65 -1.92 -4.61
CA PRO A 51 15.19 -2.25 -5.92
C PRO A 51 15.73 -3.69 -5.95
N ILE A 52 15.26 -4.50 -6.89
CA ILE A 52 15.88 -5.80 -7.23
C ILE A 52 17.22 -5.48 -7.90
N ILE A 53 18.29 -5.37 -7.10
CA ILE A 53 19.64 -5.11 -7.60
C ILE A 53 20.21 -6.45 -8.09
N PRO A 54 20.52 -6.62 -9.39
CA PRO A 54 21.16 -7.85 -9.87
C PRO A 54 22.51 -8.04 -9.18
N ASP A 55 22.86 -9.30 -8.88
CA ASP A 55 24.06 -9.63 -8.09
C ASP A 55 25.36 -9.11 -8.72
N SER A 56 25.38 -8.93 -10.05
CA SER A 56 26.49 -8.30 -10.79
C SER A 56 26.76 -6.85 -10.38
N ILE A 57 25.73 -6.10 -9.95
CA ILE A 57 25.83 -4.68 -9.56
C ILE A 57 26.10 -4.54 -8.04
N LYS A 58 25.75 -5.54 -7.22
CA LYS A 58 25.94 -5.51 -5.76
C LYS A 58 27.40 -5.32 -5.34
N LYS A 59 28.36 -5.91 -6.05
CA LYS A 59 29.81 -5.83 -5.74
C LYS A 59 30.37 -4.40 -5.80
N SER A 60 29.75 -3.50 -6.58
CA SER A 60 30.20 -2.11 -6.74
C SER A 60 29.65 -1.14 -5.70
N ARG A 61 28.66 -1.53 -4.87
CA ARG A 61 27.97 -0.62 -3.93
C ARG A 61 28.59 -0.58 -2.53
N GLY A 62 29.85 -0.99 -2.37
CA GLY A 62 30.52 -1.25 -1.09
C GLY A 62 30.13 -0.37 0.11
N TYR A 63 30.01 0.95 -0.08
CA TYR A 63 29.74 1.91 1.00
C TYR A 63 28.26 2.26 1.23
N LEU A 64 27.32 1.81 0.39
CA LEU A 64 25.88 2.09 0.49
C LEU A 64 25.07 0.95 1.14
N ALA A 65 25.75 -0.11 1.60
CA ALA A 65 25.13 -1.29 2.21
C ALA A 65 25.21 -1.31 3.75
N ILE A 66 25.81 -0.28 4.36
CA ILE A 66 25.90 -0.17 5.82
C ILE A 66 24.62 0.53 6.28
N PRO A 67 23.77 -0.11 7.11
CA PRO A 67 22.69 0.60 7.76
C PRO A 67 23.33 1.58 8.76
N GLU A 68 23.00 2.88 8.66
CA GLU A 68 23.24 3.81 9.77
C GLU A 68 22.60 3.21 11.03
N GLN A 69 23.41 3.09 12.09
CA GLN A 69 23.02 2.59 13.40
C GLN A 69 21.97 3.48 14.06
#